data_AF-A0A374WS83-F1
#
_entry.id   AF-A0A374WS83-F1
#
_cell.length_a   1.000
_cell.length_b   1.000
_cell.length_c   1.000
_cell.angle_alpha   90.00
_cell.angle_beta   90.00
_cell.angle_gamma   90.00
#
_symmetry.space_group_name_H-M   'P 1'
#
loop_
_entity.id
_entity.type
_entity.pdbx_description
1 polymer ?
#
loop_
_entity_poly.entity_id
_entity_poly.type
_entity_poly.pdbx_seq_one_letter_code
_entity_poly.pdbx_strand_id
1 'polypeptide(L)'
;MNESLSWSAIIAFFIFIAQQIFKTRLDYRKYRSEVVFSKLHQDRAEVVKQIFQKLTILQQTLIDFTRAMQIIHENETYEEHQSKLFQLYEESYVEARNYTTLNKIYLSNELCAKIDNLISKIRHSAIDYNFLNKDIKEDIAMRDNQLIKEKYEQCRSIRDKVEVEMQGLLNDLEVEFRQLLGGDKISWWQKLRHQLMRLYSYL
;
A
#
# COMPACT_ATOMS: atom_id res chain seq x y z
N MET A 1 1.06 -38.86 65.12
CA MET A 1 1.78 -38.89 63.82
C MET A 1 0.88 -38.67 62.60
N ASN A 2 -0.45 -38.59 62.73
CA ASN A 2 -1.39 -38.40 61.59
C ASN A 2 -1.77 -36.93 61.29
N GLU A 3 -1.75 -36.04 62.27
CA GLU A 3 -2.21 -34.65 62.06
C GLU A 3 -1.23 -33.82 61.24
N SER A 4 0.09 -33.94 61.47
CA SER A 4 1.10 -33.21 60.68
C SER A 4 1.09 -33.60 59.21
N LEU A 5 0.85 -34.89 58.91
CA LEU A 5 0.76 -35.41 57.55
C LEU A 5 -0.50 -34.87 56.84
N SER A 6 -1.63 -34.81 57.56
CA SER A 6 -2.88 -34.22 57.07
C SER A 6 -2.74 -32.72 56.74
N TRP A 7 -2.15 -31.92 57.63
CA TRP A 7 -1.91 -30.50 57.39
C TRP A 7 -0.96 -30.26 56.20
N SER A 8 0.06 -31.09 56.04
CA SER A 8 0.98 -31.00 54.89
C SER A 8 0.28 -31.28 53.55
N ALA A 9 -0.66 -32.23 53.52
CA ALA A 9 -1.45 -32.55 52.33
C ALA A 9 -2.41 -31.42 51.96
N ILE A 10 -3.04 -30.79 52.96
CA ILE A 10 -3.91 -29.61 52.76
C ILE A 10 -3.10 -28.45 52.19
N ILE A 11 -1.93 -28.16 52.73
CA ILE A 11 -1.03 -27.11 52.22
C ILE A 11 -0.59 -27.40 50.78
N ALA A 12 -0.20 -28.64 50.48
CA ALA A 12 0.17 -29.05 49.13
C ALA A 12 -0.98 -28.88 48.12
N PHE A 13 -2.22 -29.19 48.54
CA PHE A 13 -3.40 -28.98 47.72
C PHE A 13 -3.67 -27.50 47.43
N PHE A 14 -3.53 -26.61 48.42
CA PHE A 14 -3.63 -25.17 48.21
C PHE A 14 -2.53 -24.63 47.29
N ILE A 15 -1.28 -25.12 47.43
CA ILE A 15 -0.18 -24.77 46.53
C ILE A 15 -0.49 -25.22 45.10
N PHE A 16 -1.01 -26.44 44.91
CA PHE A 16 -1.40 -26.94 43.61
C PHE A 16 -2.52 -26.09 42.98
N ILE A 17 -3.57 -25.76 43.74
CA ILE A 17 -4.63 -24.86 43.27
C ILE A 17 -4.06 -23.50 42.88
N ALA A 18 -3.20 -22.91 43.71
CA ALA A 18 -2.56 -21.63 43.43
C ALA A 18 -1.70 -21.68 42.15
N GLN A 19 -0.96 -22.78 41.93
CA GLN A 19 -0.20 -23.02 40.69
C GLN A 19 -1.11 -23.13 39.46
N GLN A 20 -2.23 -23.87 39.55
CA GLN A 20 -3.18 -24.01 38.44
C GLN A 20 -3.87 -22.68 38.10
N ILE A 21 -4.24 -21.88 39.12
CA ILE A 21 -4.81 -20.54 38.93
C ILE A 21 -3.78 -19.62 38.25
N PHE A 22 -2.52 -19.65 38.71
CA PHE A 22 -1.46 -18.83 38.14
C PHE A 22 -1.17 -19.20 36.68
N LYS A 23 -1.08 -20.50 36.38
CA LYS A 23 -0.89 -21.02 35.02
C LYS A 23 -2.02 -20.60 34.08
N THR A 24 -3.27 -20.83 34.48
CA THR A 24 -4.46 -20.42 33.72
C THR A 24 -4.48 -18.91 33.45
N ARG A 25 -4.08 -18.09 34.44
CA ARG A 25 -4.00 -16.63 34.28
C ARG A 25 -2.92 -16.21 33.28
N LEU A 26 -1.76 -16.88 33.27
CA LEU A 26 -0.71 -16.65 32.29
C LEU A 26 -1.14 -17.07 30.89
N ASP A 27 -1.73 -18.24 30.75
CA ASP A 27 -2.22 -18.77 29.47
C ASP A 27 -3.30 -17.85 28.89
N TYR A 28 -4.22 -17.35 29.72
CA TYR A 28 -5.22 -16.37 29.28
C TYR A 28 -4.60 -15.05 28.82
N ARG A 29 -3.61 -14.52 29.54
CA ARG A 29 -2.88 -13.30 29.14
C ARG A 29 -2.14 -13.49 27.82
N LYS A 30 -1.49 -14.64 27.66
CA LYS A 30 -0.79 -15.02 26.43
C LYS A 30 -1.76 -15.10 25.25
N TYR A 31 -2.84 -15.87 25.42
CA TYR A 31 -3.89 -15.99 24.40
C TYR A 31 -4.47 -14.63 24.00
N ARG A 32 -4.82 -13.78 24.98
CA ARG A 32 -5.31 -12.42 24.71
C ARG A 32 -4.29 -11.60 23.92
N SER A 33 -3.01 -11.67 24.29
CA SER A 33 -1.94 -10.97 23.59
C SER A 33 -1.79 -11.47 22.15
N GLU A 34 -1.84 -12.79 21.93
CA GLU A 34 -1.79 -13.41 20.61
C GLU A 34 -2.98 -12.99 19.74
N VAL A 35 -4.19 -12.95 20.29
CA VAL A 35 -5.40 -12.50 19.57
C VAL A 35 -5.29 -11.03 19.19
N VAL A 36 -4.91 -10.14 20.11
CA VAL A 36 -4.75 -8.70 19.82
C VAL A 36 -3.68 -8.48 18.77
N PHE A 37 -2.55 -9.17 18.90
CA PHE A 37 -1.46 -9.12 17.92
C PHE A 37 -1.92 -9.59 16.54
N SER A 38 -2.59 -10.75 16.48
CA SER A 38 -3.14 -11.29 15.23
C SER A 38 -4.12 -10.33 14.58
N LYS A 39 -5.01 -9.71 15.35
CA LYS A 39 -6.00 -8.75 14.84
C LYS A 39 -5.33 -7.49 14.31
N LEU A 40 -4.37 -6.93 15.05
CA LEU A 40 -3.60 -5.77 14.60
C LEU A 40 -2.84 -6.05 13.31
N HIS A 41 -2.23 -7.23 13.18
CA HIS A 41 -1.54 -7.64 11.97
C HIS A 41 -2.48 -7.80 10.78
N GLN A 42 -3.68 -8.35 11.00
CA GLN A 42 -4.71 -8.46 9.98
C GLN A 42 -5.19 -7.09 9.52
N ASP A 43 -5.47 -6.17 10.45
CA ASP A 43 -5.94 -4.82 10.12
C ASP A 43 -4.86 -4.04 9.37
N ARG A 44 -3.59 -4.16 9.78
CA ARG A 44 -2.44 -3.58 9.07
C ARG A 44 -2.30 -4.15 7.65
N ALA A 45 -2.46 -5.45 7.48
CA ALA A 45 -2.38 -6.10 6.17
C ALA A 45 -3.48 -5.58 5.21
N GLU A 46 -4.71 -5.43 5.72
CA GLU A 46 -5.83 -4.90 4.95
C GLU A 46 -5.61 -3.43 4.55
N VAL A 47 -5.11 -2.61 5.48
CA VAL A 47 -4.76 -1.21 5.19
C VAL A 47 -3.68 -1.11 4.11
N VAL A 48 -2.60 -1.90 4.23
CA VAL A 48 -1.51 -1.93 3.24
C VAL A 48 -2.04 -2.30 1.86
N LYS A 49 -2.88 -3.34 1.77
CA LYS A 49 -3.52 -3.76 0.53
C LYS A 49 -4.36 -2.65 -0.09
N GLN A 50 -5.21 -1.99 0.71
CA GLN A 50 -6.09 -0.93 0.19
C GLN A 50 -5.31 0.32 -0.23
N ILE A 51 -4.25 0.69 0.49
CA ILE A 51 -3.35 1.78 0.06
C ILE A 51 -2.75 1.45 -1.30
N PHE A 52 -2.17 0.25 -1.46
CA PHE A 52 -1.57 -0.16 -2.72
C PHE A 52 -2.60 -0.11 -3.87
N GLN A 53 -3.79 -0.68 -3.68
CA GLN A 53 -4.85 -0.65 -4.68
C GLN A 53 -5.20 0.78 -5.11
N LYS A 54 -5.37 1.70 -4.15
CA LYS A 54 -5.73 3.10 -4.45
C LYS A 54 -4.61 3.85 -5.16
N LEU A 55 -3.35 3.60 -4.78
CA LEU A 55 -2.19 4.17 -5.48
C LEU A 55 -2.08 3.65 -6.92
N THR A 56 -2.33 2.36 -7.13
CA THR A 56 -2.36 1.76 -8.47
C THR A 56 -3.46 2.35 -9.33
N ILE A 57 -4.67 2.54 -8.77
CA ILE A 57 -5.78 3.18 -9.49
C ILE A 57 -5.40 4.62 -9.85
N LEU A 58 -4.86 5.39 -8.89
CA LEU A 58 -4.40 6.76 -9.13
C LEU A 58 -3.34 6.85 -10.23
N GLN A 59 -2.37 5.94 -10.25
CA GLN A 59 -1.37 5.88 -11.31
C GLN A 59 -1.99 5.55 -12.66
N GLN A 60 -2.92 4.60 -12.70
CA GLN A 60 -3.59 4.19 -13.94
C GLN A 60 -4.45 5.32 -14.53
N THR A 61 -5.23 6.02 -13.70
CA THR A 61 -6.07 7.15 -14.15
C THR A 61 -5.20 8.30 -14.67
N LEU A 62 -4.02 8.53 -14.08
CA LEU A 62 -3.06 9.52 -14.60
C LEU A 62 -2.48 9.10 -15.96
N ILE A 63 -2.12 7.83 -16.13
CA ILE A 63 -1.65 7.29 -17.42
C ILE A 63 -2.73 7.48 -18.48
N ASP A 64 -3.98 7.14 -18.17
CA ASP A 64 -5.10 7.26 -19.11
C ASP A 64 -5.37 8.74 -19.47
N PHE A 65 -5.33 9.64 -18.48
CA PHE A 65 -5.48 11.09 -18.69
C PHE A 65 -4.36 11.67 -19.57
N THR A 66 -3.12 11.25 -19.34
CA THR A 66 -1.95 11.79 -20.04
C THR A 66 -1.64 11.10 -21.35
N ARG A 67 -2.36 10.03 -21.74
CA ARG A 67 -2.04 9.21 -22.91
C ARG A 67 -2.02 10.03 -24.21
N ALA A 68 -1.03 9.72 -25.06
CA ALA A 68 -0.82 10.34 -26.37
C ALA A 68 -2.01 10.23 -27.33
N MET A 69 -2.63 9.05 -27.35
CA MET A 69 -3.71 8.70 -28.26
C MET A 69 -4.89 8.23 -27.41
N GLN A 70 -6.05 8.80 -27.67
CA GLN A 70 -7.28 8.47 -26.98
C GLN A 70 -8.28 7.90 -27.96
N ILE A 71 -8.98 6.86 -27.52
CA ILE A 71 -10.06 6.24 -28.28
C ILE A 71 -11.33 6.97 -27.84
N ILE A 72 -11.84 7.81 -28.73
CA ILE A 72 -13.02 8.64 -28.51
C ILE A 72 -14.21 7.92 -29.17
N HIS A 73 -15.30 7.73 -28.43
CA HIS A 73 -16.51 7.15 -29.01
C HIS A 73 -17.23 8.15 -29.94
N GLU A 74 -17.99 7.66 -30.92
CA GLU A 74 -18.68 8.50 -31.93
C GLU A 74 -19.63 9.55 -31.32
N ASN A 75 -20.04 9.37 -30.06
CA ASN A 75 -21.03 10.20 -29.37
C ASN A 75 -20.41 11.23 -28.40
N GLU A 76 -19.09 11.40 -28.38
CA GLU A 76 -18.41 12.33 -27.47
C GLU A 76 -17.34 13.17 -28.18
N THR A 77 -17.21 14.42 -27.75
CA THR A 77 -16.14 15.31 -28.19
C THR A 77 -14.83 14.98 -27.46
N TYR A 78 -13.70 15.41 -28.03
CA TYR A 78 -12.40 15.27 -27.38
C TYR A 78 -12.36 16.02 -26.03
N GLU A 79 -12.96 17.20 -25.96
CA GLU A 79 -13.06 18.01 -24.74
C GLU A 79 -13.84 17.29 -23.65
N GLU A 80 -15.00 16.71 -23.97
CA GLU A 80 -15.80 15.94 -23.02
C GLU A 80 -15.04 14.71 -22.54
N HIS A 81 -14.39 13.98 -23.45
CA HIS A 81 -13.60 12.80 -23.10
C HIS A 81 -12.41 13.16 -22.19
N GLN A 82 -11.67 14.22 -22.50
CA GLN A 82 -10.58 14.74 -21.67
C GLN A 82 -11.07 15.18 -20.28
N SER A 83 -12.21 15.86 -20.21
CA SER A 83 -12.80 16.28 -18.94
C SER A 83 -13.20 15.09 -18.08
N LYS A 84 -13.75 14.01 -18.67
CA LYS A 84 -14.06 12.77 -17.94
C LYS A 84 -12.80 12.12 -17.37
N LEU A 85 -11.73 12.01 -18.17
CA LEU A 85 -10.47 11.42 -17.71
C LEU A 85 -9.83 12.25 -16.58
N PHE A 86 -9.85 13.57 -16.70
CA PHE A 86 -9.37 14.46 -15.64
C PHE A 86 -10.20 14.31 -14.36
N GLN A 87 -11.51 14.20 -14.47
CA GLN A 87 -12.40 13.95 -13.33
C GLN A 87 -12.10 12.61 -12.64
N LEU A 88 -11.93 11.53 -13.41
CA LEU A 88 -11.56 10.22 -12.87
C LEU A 88 -10.22 10.26 -12.12
N TYR A 89 -9.24 10.98 -12.68
CA TYR A 89 -7.98 11.25 -12.01
C TYR A 89 -8.19 12.00 -10.69
N GLU A 90 -8.93 13.12 -10.67
CA GLU A 90 -9.18 13.91 -9.45
C GLU A 90 -9.87 13.09 -8.36
N GLU A 91 -10.89 12.30 -8.73
CA GLU A 91 -11.58 11.40 -7.81
C GLU A 91 -10.62 10.38 -7.19
N SER A 92 -9.81 9.71 -8.02
CA SER A 92 -8.81 8.74 -7.55
C SER A 92 -7.72 9.38 -6.68
N TYR A 93 -7.33 10.63 -6.97
CA TYR A 93 -6.35 11.39 -6.19
C TYR A 93 -6.88 11.70 -4.80
N VAL A 94 -8.11 12.19 -4.71
CA VAL A 94 -8.78 12.48 -3.43
C VAL A 94 -8.92 11.19 -2.61
N GLU A 95 -9.34 10.10 -3.25
CA GLU A 95 -9.52 8.81 -2.58
C GLU A 95 -8.21 8.26 -2.02
N ALA A 96 -7.16 8.19 -2.84
CA ALA A 96 -5.85 7.68 -2.43
C ALA A 96 -5.22 8.54 -1.32
N ARG A 97 -5.29 9.87 -1.46
CA ARG A 97 -4.75 10.81 -0.47
C ARG A 97 -5.49 10.72 0.86
N ASN A 98 -6.82 10.74 0.84
CA ASN A 98 -7.62 10.71 2.06
C ASN A 98 -7.45 9.38 2.78
N TYR A 99 -7.53 8.25 2.06
CA TYR A 99 -7.36 6.94 2.65
C TYR A 99 -5.98 6.78 3.29
N THR A 100 -4.92 7.16 2.57
CA THR A 100 -3.55 7.11 3.11
C THR A 100 -3.42 7.99 4.35
N THR A 101 -3.91 9.23 4.29
CA THR A 101 -3.80 10.19 5.40
C THR A 101 -4.49 9.70 6.67
N LEU A 102 -5.71 9.15 6.53
CA LEU A 102 -6.48 8.63 7.65
C LEU A 102 -5.87 7.36 8.27
N ASN A 103 -5.07 6.62 7.49
CA ASN A 103 -4.52 5.33 7.91
C ASN A 103 -3.00 5.35 8.17
N LYS A 104 -2.36 6.53 8.26
CA LYS A 104 -0.91 6.66 8.51
C LYS A 104 -0.44 5.91 9.77
N ILE A 105 -1.30 5.77 10.78
CA ILE A 105 -1.00 5.06 12.03
C ILE A 105 -0.61 3.58 11.85
N TYR A 106 -0.98 2.97 10.71
CA TYR A 106 -0.68 1.57 10.40
C TYR A 106 0.67 1.40 9.66
N LEU A 107 1.33 2.50 9.30
CA LEU A 107 2.54 2.50 8.48
C LEU A 107 3.71 3.14 9.24
N SER A 108 4.94 2.87 8.80
CA SER A 108 6.11 3.59 9.30
C SER A 108 6.14 5.01 8.72
N ASN A 109 6.77 5.94 9.43
CA ASN A 109 6.95 7.31 8.94
C ASN A 109 7.70 7.35 7.60
N GLU A 110 8.68 6.47 7.42
CA GLU A 110 9.43 6.35 6.16
C GLU A 110 8.52 5.96 4.99
N LEU A 111 7.68 4.95 5.18
CA LEU A 111 6.75 4.49 4.15
C LEU A 111 5.69 5.55 3.84
N CYS A 112 5.19 6.24 4.87
CA CYS A 112 4.32 7.40 4.69
C CYS A 112 4.99 8.48 3.82
N ALA A 113 6.27 8.79 4.04
CA ALA A 113 6.99 9.79 3.26
C ALA A 113 7.16 9.36 1.78
N LYS A 114 7.43 8.08 1.52
CA LYS A 114 7.51 7.54 0.15
C LYS A 114 6.17 7.63 -0.57
N ILE A 115 5.07 7.28 0.11
CA ILE A 115 3.72 7.38 -0.45
C ILE A 115 3.34 8.84 -0.70
N ASP A 116 3.58 9.73 0.26
CA ASP A 116 3.29 11.17 0.14
C ASP A 116 4.07 11.77 -1.05
N ASN A 117 5.34 11.37 -1.23
CA ASN A 117 6.16 11.79 -2.36
C ASN A 117 5.59 11.31 -3.71
N LEU A 118 5.17 10.05 -3.82
CA LEU A 118 4.52 9.53 -5.03
C LEU A 118 3.24 10.32 -5.35
N ILE A 119 2.34 10.47 -4.38
CA ILE A 119 1.08 11.22 -4.54
C ILE A 119 1.36 12.66 -4.97
N SER A 120 2.36 13.31 -4.38
CA SER A 120 2.74 14.69 -4.76
C SER A 120 3.27 14.78 -6.18
N LYS A 121 4.11 13.82 -6.61
CA LYS A 121 4.67 13.79 -7.97
C LYS A 121 3.57 13.59 -9.01
N ILE A 122 2.66 12.64 -8.75
CA ILE A 122 1.45 12.40 -9.56
C ILE A 122 0.66 13.69 -9.73
N ARG A 123 0.38 14.38 -8.62
CA ARG A 123 -0.38 15.64 -8.65
C ARG A 123 0.27 16.71 -9.50
N HIS A 124 1.57 16.95 -9.30
CA HIS A 124 2.28 17.98 -10.07
C HIS A 124 2.23 17.68 -11.57
N SER A 125 2.51 16.43 -11.98
CA SER A 125 2.44 16.06 -13.39
C SER A 125 1.05 16.18 -14.00
N ALA A 126 -0.01 15.86 -13.25
CA ALA A 126 -1.37 16.04 -13.72
C ALA A 126 -1.71 17.51 -13.97
N ILE A 127 -1.31 18.38 -13.04
CA ILE A 127 -1.50 19.83 -13.13
C ILE A 127 -0.73 20.39 -14.33
N ASP A 128 0.57 20.10 -14.41
CA ASP A 128 1.44 20.57 -15.50
C ASP A 128 0.89 20.13 -16.87
N TYR A 129 0.47 18.86 -16.99
CA TYR A 129 -0.12 18.35 -18.23
C TYR A 129 -1.43 19.05 -18.59
N ASN A 130 -2.33 19.24 -17.63
CA ASN A 130 -3.62 19.89 -17.87
C ASN A 130 -3.45 21.34 -18.33
N PHE A 131 -2.51 22.08 -17.73
CA PHE A 131 -2.17 23.44 -18.17
C PHE A 131 -1.60 23.43 -19.60
N LEU A 132 -0.58 22.63 -19.86
CA LEU A 132 0.05 22.56 -21.19
C LEU A 132 -0.93 22.13 -22.28
N ASN A 133 -1.82 21.17 -22.00
CA ASN A 133 -2.79 20.70 -22.98
C ASN A 133 -3.83 21.79 -23.34
N LYS A 134 -4.25 22.62 -22.38
CA LYS A 134 -5.13 23.76 -22.63
C LYS A 134 -4.42 24.84 -23.44
N ASP A 135 -3.20 25.17 -23.02
CA ASP A 135 -2.34 26.16 -23.68
C ASP A 135 -2.04 25.81 -25.15
N ILE A 136 -1.79 24.52 -25.47
CA ILE A 136 -1.58 24.06 -26.85
C ILE A 136 -2.81 24.35 -27.71
N LYS A 137 -4.03 24.16 -27.17
CA LYS A 137 -5.27 24.41 -27.92
C LYS A 137 -5.45 25.90 -28.24
N GLU A 138 -5.10 26.76 -27.30
CA GLU A 138 -5.14 28.21 -27.50
C GLU A 138 -4.12 28.65 -28.57
N ASP A 139 -2.89 28.11 -28.52
CA ASP A 139 -1.84 28.44 -29.50
C ASP A 139 -2.15 27.93 -30.92
N ILE A 140 -2.82 26.77 -31.05
CA ILE A 140 -3.30 26.27 -32.35
C ILE A 140 -4.23 27.28 -33.01
N ALA A 141 -5.06 27.98 -32.22
CA ALA A 141 -5.92 29.05 -32.73
C ALA A 141 -5.10 30.26 -33.22
N MET A 142 -3.93 30.50 -32.64
CA MET A 142 -3.01 31.60 -32.99
C MET A 142 -1.97 31.24 -34.09
N ARG A 143 -1.88 29.96 -34.50
CA ARG A 143 -0.95 29.42 -35.52
C ARG A 143 0.55 29.59 -35.20
N ASP A 144 0.94 29.59 -33.94
CA ASP A 144 2.35 29.61 -33.55
C ASP A 144 2.97 28.20 -33.52
N ASN A 145 3.46 27.75 -34.67
CA ASN A 145 3.96 26.37 -34.84
C ASN A 145 5.18 26.02 -33.96
N GLN A 146 5.99 27.00 -33.55
CA GLN A 146 7.19 26.75 -32.75
C GLN A 146 6.81 26.51 -31.29
N LEU A 147 5.96 27.38 -30.71
CA LEU A 147 5.45 27.22 -29.34
C LEU A 147 4.64 25.93 -29.19
N ILE A 148 3.81 25.59 -30.18
CA ILE A 148 3.05 24.34 -30.21
C ILE A 148 3.99 23.13 -30.11
N LYS A 149 5.09 23.11 -30.88
CA LYS A 149 6.05 22.01 -30.87
C LYS A 149 6.72 21.85 -29.51
N GLU A 150 7.17 22.95 -28.91
CA GLU A 150 7.82 22.94 -27.58
C GLU A 150 6.88 22.40 -26.50
N LYS A 151 5.61 22.84 -26.49
CA LYS A 151 4.61 22.35 -25.54
C LYS A 151 4.30 20.86 -25.74
N TYR A 152 4.23 20.37 -26.99
CA TYR A 152 4.07 18.93 -27.26
C TYR A 152 5.24 18.09 -26.73
N GLU A 153 6.47 18.59 -26.83
CA GLU A 153 7.66 17.95 -26.26
C GLU A 153 7.60 17.90 -24.73
N GLN A 154 7.12 18.97 -24.07
CA GLN A 154 6.89 18.98 -22.63
C GLN A 154 5.82 17.97 -22.21
N CYS A 155 4.67 17.91 -22.92
CA CYS A 155 3.66 16.89 -22.70
C CYS A 155 4.20 15.47 -22.89
N ARG A 156 5.15 15.26 -23.82
CA ARG A 156 5.86 13.98 -23.97
C ARG A 156 6.71 13.67 -22.74
N SER A 157 7.53 14.62 -22.29
CA SER A 157 8.35 14.44 -21.10
C SER A 157 7.52 14.11 -19.86
N ILE A 158 6.33 14.70 -19.70
CA ILE A 158 5.42 14.37 -18.60
C ILE A 158 4.91 12.94 -18.71
N ARG A 159 4.49 12.49 -19.90
CA ARG A 159 4.08 11.10 -20.12
C ARG A 159 5.19 10.12 -19.75
N ASP A 160 6.40 10.35 -20.23
CA ASP A 160 7.55 9.49 -19.93
C ASP A 160 7.83 9.43 -18.42
N LYS A 161 7.71 10.58 -17.74
CA LYS A 161 7.83 10.66 -16.28
C LYS A 161 6.75 9.84 -15.56
N VAL A 162 5.50 9.95 -16.01
CA VAL A 162 4.39 9.18 -15.45
C VAL A 162 4.59 7.68 -15.67
N GLU A 163 4.89 7.26 -16.90
CA GLU A 163 5.01 5.84 -17.25
C GLU A 163 6.25 5.17 -16.64
N VAL A 164 7.36 5.89 -16.51
CA VAL A 164 8.64 5.31 -16.05
C VAL A 164 8.91 5.63 -14.58
N GLU A 165 8.99 6.91 -14.23
CA GLU A 165 9.44 7.33 -12.89
C GLU A 165 8.39 6.96 -11.83
N MET A 166 7.11 7.31 -12.06
CA MET A 166 6.06 7.07 -11.07
C MET A 166 5.71 5.59 -10.95
N GLN A 167 5.76 4.85 -12.06
CA GLN A 167 5.62 3.39 -12.04
C GLN A 167 6.77 2.74 -11.26
N GLY A 168 8.01 3.23 -11.42
CA GLY A 168 9.16 2.78 -10.63
C GLY A 168 8.94 2.97 -9.12
N LEU A 169 8.50 4.15 -8.72
CA LEU A 169 8.18 4.45 -7.30
C LEU A 169 7.04 3.56 -6.77
N LEU A 170 6.03 3.28 -7.58
CA LEU A 170 4.94 2.37 -7.19
C LEU A 170 5.44 0.93 -7.03
N ASN A 171 6.33 0.47 -7.90
CA ASN A 171 6.94 -0.86 -7.80
C ASN A 171 7.82 -0.98 -6.54
N ASP A 172 8.59 0.06 -6.20
CA ASP A 172 9.39 0.10 -4.97
C ASP A 172 8.49 -0.01 -3.73
N LEU A 173 7.37 0.72 -3.71
CA LEU A 173 6.36 0.60 -2.65
C LEU A 173 5.74 -0.80 -2.59
N GLU A 174 5.51 -1.45 -3.74
CA GLU A 174 4.99 -2.82 -3.78
C GLU A 174 5.94 -3.79 -3.07
N VAL A 175 7.26 -3.66 -3.28
CA VAL A 175 8.26 -4.49 -2.61
C VAL A 175 8.18 -4.31 -1.10
N GLU A 176 8.12 -3.08 -0.61
CA GLU A 176 7.99 -2.79 0.83
C GLU A 176 6.66 -3.31 1.40
N PHE A 177 5.56 -3.19 0.66
CA PHE A 177 4.27 -3.74 1.08
C PHE A 177 4.30 -5.27 1.14
N ARG A 178 4.91 -5.96 0.18
CA ARG A 178 5.08 -7.43 0.21
C ARG A 178 5.92 -7.87 1.41
N GLN A 179 6.95 -7.10 1.78
CA GLN A 179 7.74 -7.35 2.99
C GLN A 179 6.91 -7.22 4.26
N LEU A 180 6.06 -6.18 4.35
CA LEU A 180 5.14 -6.00 5.47
C LEU A 180 4.12 -7.14 5.60
N LEU A 181 3.70 -7.72 4.47
CA LEU A 181 2.78 -8.86 4.42
C LEU A 181 3.48 -10.22 4.65
N GLY A 182 4.81 -10.23 4.79
CA GLY A 182 5.58 -11.44 5.07
C GLY A 182 5.99 -12.25 3.83
N GLY A 183 5.86 -11.71 2.62
CA GLY A 183 6.22 -12.38 1.36
C GLY A 183 7.66 -12.89 1.32
N ASP A 184 8.61 -12.16 1.92
CA ASP A 184 10.03 -12.55 1.95
C ASP A 184 10.37 -13.51 3.11
N LYS A 185 9.63 -13.45 4.22
CA LYS A 185 9.87 -14.34 5.38
C LYS A 185 9.33 -15.75 5.14
N ILE A 186 8.20 -15.89 4.46
CA ILE A 186 7.61 -17.21 4.14
C ILE A 186 8.57 -18.02 3.25
N SER A 187 9.21 -17.37 2.26
CA SER A 187 10.22 -17.97 1.38
C SER A 187 11.45 -18.49 2.15
N TRP A 188 11.98 -17.73 3.11
CA TRP A 188 13.15 -18.14 3.89
C TRP A 188 12.83 -19.30 4.85
N TRP A 189 11.73 -19.24 5.60
CA TRP A 189 11.34 -20.33 6.51
C TRP A 189 10.93 -21.60 5.75
N GLN A 190 10.32 -21.48 4.56
CA GLN A 190 10.06 -22.63 3.69
C GLN A 190 11.35 -23.24 3.14
N LYS A 191 12.32 -22.43 2.68
CA LYS A 191 13.64 -22.91 2.25
C LYS A 191 14.41 -23.59 3.39
N LEU A 192 14.43 -22.99 4.58
CA LEU A 192 15.09 -23.55 5.76
C LEU A 192 14.46 -24.87 6.19
N ARG A 193 13.11 -24.93 6.25
CA ARG A 193 12.37 -26.17 6.55
C ARG A 193 12.66 -27.26 5.52
N HIS A 194 12.75 -26.91 4.23
CA HIS A 194 13.02 -27.87 3.17
C HIS A 194 14.47 -28.40 3.21
N GLN A 195 15.43 -27.56 3.61
CA GLN A 195 16.83 -27.97 3.84
C GLN A 195 16.97 -28.84 5.08
N LEU A 196 16.29 -28.51 6.19
CA LEU A 196 16.29 -29.30 7.41
C LEU A 196 15.60 -30.66 7.23
N MET A 197 14.50 -30.72 6.47
CA MET A 197 13.83 -31.99 6.13
C MET A 197 14.71 -32.89 5.25
N ARG A 198 15.53 -32.32 4.35
CA ARG A 198 16.51 -33.09 3.58
C ARG A 198 17.63 -33.64 4.44
N LEU A 199 18.08 -32.91 5.46
CA LEU A 199 19.11 -33.39 6.39
C LEU A 199 18.59 -34.55 7.27
N TYR A 200 17.31 -34.54 7.64
CA TYR A 200 16.68 -35.61 8.41
C TYR A 200 16.36 -36.87 7.60
N SER A 201 16.31 -36.80 6.27
CA SER A 201 16.11 -37.97 5.40
C SER A 201 17.40 -38.75 5.08
N TYR A 202 18.55 -38.29 5.57
CA TYR A 202 19.86 -38.94 5.42
C TYR A 202 20.48 -39.39 6.76
N LEU A 203 19.69 -39.39 7.84
CA LEU A 203 19.95 -40.03 9.13
C LEU A 203 18.93 -41.15 9.34
#